data_AF-A0AAE3KGM0-F1
#
_entry.id   AF-A0AAE3KGM0-F1
#
_cell.length_a   1.000
_cell.length_b   1.000
_cell.length_c   1.000
_cell.angle_alpha   90.00
_cell.angle_beta   90.00
_cell.angle_gamma   90.00
#
_symmetry.space_group_name_H-M   'P 1'
#
loop_
_entity.id
_entity.type
_entity.pdbx_description
1 polymer ?
#
loop_
_entity_poly.entity_id
_entity_poly.type
_entity_poly.pdbx_seq_one_letter_code
_entity_poly.pdbx_strand_id
1 'polypeptide(L)'
;MQGSTAARLTPLIWPAALFLSFLGYLAFGQPSAQARCEVALETPIAQVSGLSGRAPEDGQRLRTGGIVTGVFLGRTALDGFFLQSDDGDDPAGLFVYAPGLSDSQRDLVQPGHRLQLSGRRGTWRDQPQLQRIDEILVCGNPGKPAPVAIELPVAEEALDALFGVLVHFPEALTVTGNFELGRYGALSVAAERLFRSRSDEPADGVEQLLLDDGSYTTNPDPVPYLDPDTATRRTGDRVSGVRGVLVHQFDAWRLHPVREPIFHAVNPRPAPPSPPPDDVLRVAASNVENYFLTLGRRGADSEAALERQRGRLLPALSGLDADLLGLVELENDSAAVVDLKHRLNAISDRPYRGLDSLPDMGRDAITMGFLYRPDRLELLGEAMSDTDPVHHRPPLVAAFQPTGGGEPFLAAVVHFKSKVGCPRSGDVDRGEGCWNERRLAQARALADFVAEQAERLGIKQLLLLGDFNSYAAEAPIRYLEERGLVNLIRHELPAERQYTYVFRGASGTLDYVLANAPARQRVESVGIWNINADEPPYLAYDRRGGARAELQGSPFRSSDHDPVYVDLKR
;
A
#
# COMPACT_ATOMS: atom_id res chain seq x y z
N MET A 1 52.41 24.62 -55.17
CA MET A 1 53.59 24.75 -56.06
C MET A 1 54.33 23.43 -56.02
N GLN A 2 54.20 22.64 -57.10
CA GLN A 2 55.32 22.21 -57.98
C GLN A 2 56.32 21.32 -57.23
N GLY A 3 56.29 19.99 -57.43
CA GLY A 3 56.99 19.29 -58.54
C GLY A 3 58.41 18.93 -58.06
N SER A 4 59.10 17.83 -58.39
CA SER A 4 58.96 16.79 -59.40
C SER A 4 60.09 15.76 -59.13
N THR A 5 59.81 14.47 -59.34
CA THR A 5 60.68 13.40 -59.91
C THR A 5 62.15 13.21 -59.48
N ALA A 6 62.52 11.97 -59.11
CA ALA A 6 63.55 11.20 -59.83
C ALA A 6 63.55 9.71 -59.43
N ALA A 7 63.61 8.86 -60.45
CA ALA A 7 63.64 7.39 -60.39
C ALA A 7 65.06 6.82 -60.23
N ARG A 8 65.18 5.59 -59.71
CA ARG A 8 66.27 4.66 -60.06
C ARG A 8 65.75 3.21 -60.17
N LEU A 9 66.30 2.52 -61.17
CA LEU A 9 65.90 1.25 -61.75
C LEU A 9 66.70 0.04 -61.19
N THR A 10 65.99 -1.09 -60.97
CA THR A 10 66.31 -2.53 -61.30
C THR A 10 67.56 -3.24 -60.74
N PRO A 11 67.71 -4.60 -60.81
CA PRO A 11 66.76 -5.67 -61.24
C PRO A 11 66.69 -6.95 -60.35
N LEU A 12 65.70 -7.81 -60.68
CA LEU A 12 65.62 -9.29 -60.71
C LEU A 12 66.32 -10.11 -59.60
N ILE A 13 65.63 -11.07 -58.95
CA ILE A 13 65.44 -12.44 -59.46
C ILE A 13 64.15 -13.05 -58.86
N TRP A 14 63.28 -13.57 -59.73
CA TRP A 14 62.30 -14.63 -59.44
C TRP A 14 62.94 -15.99 -59.80
N PRO A 15 62.56 -17.10 -59.15
CA PRO A 15 61.58 -17.92 -59.84
C PRO A 15 60.50 -18.54 -58.92
N ALA A 16 59.26 -18.43 -59.41
CA ALA A 16 58.32 -19.53 -59.63
C ALA A 16 58.11 -20.57 -58.52
N ALA A 17 56.96 -20.48 -57.86
CA ALA A 17 56.02 -21.61 -57.76
C ALA A 17 54.62 -21.10 -57.37
N LEU A 18 53.60 -21.77 -57.90
CA LEU A 18 52.19 -21.74 -57.48
C LEU A 18 51.30 -20.64 -58.07
N PHE A 19 51.14 -20.70 -59.40
CA PHE A 19 49.90 -20.32 -60.08
C PHE A 19 49.08 -21.60 -60.27
N LEU A 20 48.07 -21.84 -59.43
CA LEU A 20 46.89 -22.69 -59.69
C LEU A 20 46.04 -22.76 -58.41
N SER A 21 44.93 -22.02 -58.40
CA SER A 21 43.64 -22.26 -57.68
C SER A 21 42.97 -20.97 -57.20
N PHE A 22 42.64 -20.08 -58.15
CA PHE A 22 41.71 -18.96 -57.93
C PHE A 22 40.36 -19.31 -58.57
N LEU A 23 39.66 -20.31 -58.00
CA LEU A 23 38.27 -20.66 -58.30
C LEU A 23 37.80 -21.68 -57.26
N GLY A 24 37.44 -21.19 -56.08
CA GLY A 24 37.00 -22.04 -54.96
C GLY A 24 36.73 -21.23 -53.69
N TYR A 25 36.13 -20.05 -53.81
CA TYR A 25 35.80 -19.22 -52.64
C TYR A 25 34.40 -18.57 -52.78
N LEU A 26 33.43 -19.30 -53.32
CA LEU A 26 32.01 -18.91 -53.38
C LEU A 26 31.12 -20.16 -53.33
N ALA A 27 31.24 -20.99 -52.28
CA ALA A 27 30.27 -22.07 -52.01
C ALA A 27 30.42 -22.65 -50.59
N PHE A 28 30.60 -21.82 -49.58
CA PHE A 28 30.21 -22.20 -48.21
C PHE A 28 29.32 -21.08 -47.69
N GLY A 29 28.04 -21.15 -48.05
CA GLY A 29 27.02 -20.38 -47.36
C GLY A 29 27.15 -20.69 -45.88
N GLN A 30 27.23 -19.65 -45.05
CA GLN A 30 27.03 -19.84 -43.63
C GLN A 30 25.68 -20.53 -43.45
N PRO A 31 25.57 -21.58 -42.61
CA PRO A 31 24.26 -22.15 -42.32
C PRO A 31 23.40 -21.03 -41.76
N SER A 32 22.36 -20.66 -42.49
CA SER A 32 21.32 -19.75 -42.02
C SER A 32 20.80 -20.28 -40.68
N ALA A 33 20.69 -19.41 -39.68
CA ALA A 33 20.21 -19.75 -38.33
C ALA A 33 18.82 -20.44 -38.29
N GLN A 34 18.11 -20.51 -39.42
CA GLN A 34 16.86 -21.26 -39.60
C GLN A 34 17.00 -22.80 -39.47
N ALA A 35 18.19 -23.39 -39.65
CA ALA A 35 18.33 -24.85 -39.71
C ALA A 35 18.25 -25.61 -38.37
N ARG A 36 18.03 -24.95 -37.22
CA ARG A 36 18.14 -25.59 -35.89
C ARG A 36 16.82 -26.05 -35.24
N CYS A 37 15.66 -25.66 -35.76
CA CYS A 37 14.36 -26.01 -35.17
C CYS A 37 13.48 -26.88 -36.08
N GLU A 38 14.09 -27.80 -36.83
CA GLU A 38 13.38 -28.76 -37.68
C GLU A 38 12.64 -29.85 -36.85
N VAL A 39 12.93 -29.96 -35.56
CA VAL A 39 12.24 -30.89 -34.65
C VAL A 39 10.87 -30.33 -34.30
N ALA A 40 9.80 -31.08 -34.55
CA ALA A 40 8.44 -30.66 -34.20
C ALA A 40 8.29 -30.40 -32.69
N LEU A 41 7.44 -29.43 -32.33
CA LEU A 41 6.99 -29.25 -30.95
C LEU A 41 6.13 -30.45 -30.55
N GLU A 42 6.45 -31.08 -29.42
CA GLU A 42 5.67 -32.21 -28.90
C GLU A 42 4.44 -31.71 -28.13
N THR A 43 4.54 -30.55 -27.49
CA THR A 43 3.48 -30.02 -26.62
C THR A 43 3.43 -28.49 -26.73
N PRO A 44 2.35 -27.90 -27.28
CA PRO A 44 2.15 -26.47 -27.34
C PRO A 44 2.07 -25.83 -25.94
N ILE A 45 2.41 -24.54 -25.82
CA ILE A 45 2.37 -23.81 -24.54
C ILE A 45 0.97 -23.89 -23.90
N ALA A 46 -0.10 -23.70 -24.68
CA ALA A 46 -1.48 -23.81 -24.18
C ALA A 46 -1.78 -25.16 -23.51
N GLN A 47 -1.19 -26.25 -24.01
CA GLN A 47 -1.34 -27.57 -23.40
C GLN A 47 -0.49 -27.72 -22.14
N VAL A 48 0.74 -27.20 -22.12
CA VAL A 48 1.59 -27.21 -20.91
C VAL A 48 0.92 -26.44 -19.76
N SER A 49 0.36 -25.27 -20.08
CA SER A 49 -0.33 -24.39 -19.13
C SER A 49 -1.74 -24.85 -18.76
N GLY A 50 -2.26 -25.90 -19.40
CA GLY A 50 -3.59 -26.45 -19.10
C GLY A 50 -4.77 -25.65 -19.68
N LEU A 51 -4.51 -24.70 -20.57
CA LEU A 51 -5.52 -23.91 -21.29
C LEU A 51 -6.15 -24.70 -22.45
N SER A 52 -5.47 -25.73 -22.96
CA SER A 52 -5.98 -26.58 -24.04
C SER A 52 -5.70 -28.07 -23.81
N GLY A 53 -6.70 -28.93 -24.02
CA GLY A 53 -6.53 -30.38 -23.91
C GLY A 53 -6.13 -30.84 -22.49
N ARG A 54 -5.59 -32.05 -22.37
CA ARG A 54 -5.09 -32.56 -21.09
C ARG A 54 -3.65 -32.07 -20.87
N ALA A 55 -3.43 -31.40 -19.74
CA ALA A 55 -2.10 -30.98 -19.31
C ALA A 55 -1.18 -32.20 -19.07
N PRO A 56 0.11 -32.13 -19.46
CA PRO A 56 1.11 -33.13 -19.12
C PRO A 56 1.25 -33.29 -17.59
N GLU A 57 1.64 -34.47 -17.14
CA GLU A 57 1.84 -34.73 -15.71
C GLU A 57 3.15 -34.10 -15.22
N ASP A 58 3.18 -33.70 -13.95
CA ASP A 58 4.38 -33.15 -13.34
C ASP A 58 5.55 -34.15 -13.39
N GLY A 59 6.73 -33.65 -13.78
CA GLY A 59 7.92 -34.46 -14.02
C GLY A 59 8.01 -35.05 -15.42
N GLN A 60 6.92 -35.06 -16.22
CA GLN A 60 6.96 -35.50 -17.61
C GLN A 60 7.92 -34.63 -18.41
N ARG A 61 8.82 -35.28 -19.16
CA ARG A 61 9.72 -34.60 -20.10
C ARG A 61 8.95 -34.24 -21.36
N LEU A 62 9.08 -33.02 -21.83
CA LEU A 62 8.41 -32.52 -23.02
C LEU A 62 9.26 -31.49 -23.76
N ARG A 63 8.91 -31.27 -25.03
CA ARG A 63 9.45 -30.20 -25.86
C ARG A 63 8.36 -29.19 -26.21
N THR A 64 8.57 -27.94 -25.81
CA THR A 64 7.66 -26.81 -26.08
C THR A 64 8.44 -25.61 -26.61
N GLY A 65 7.76 -24.57 -27.06
CA GLY A 65 8.41 -23.41 -27.65
C GLY A 65 7.47 -22.24 -27.84
N GLY A 66 8.06 -21.05 -27.95
CA GLY A 66 7.35 -19.79 -28.06
C GLY A 66 8.32 -18.61 -28.11
N ILE A 67 7.77 -17.40 -28.09
CA ILE A 67 8.54 -16.16 -28.11
C ILE A 67 8.81 -15.71 -26.68
N VAL A 68 10.06 -15.35 -26.36
CA VAL A 68 10.43 -14.77 -25.06
C VAL A 68 9.81 -13.39 -24.90
N THR A 69 8.93 -13.23 -23.90
CA THR A 69 8.21 -11.96 -23.65
C THR A 69 8.73 -11.20 -22.44
N GLY A 70 9.22 -11.90 -21.41
CA GLY A 70 9.83 -11.33 -20.20
C GLY A 70 11.01 -12.15 -19.71
N VAL A 71 12.08 -11.48 -19.24
CA VAL A 71 13.33 -12.13 -18.80
C VAL A 71 13.64 -11.66 -17.38
N PHE A 72 13.68 -12.60 -16.44
CA PHE A 72 13.85 -12.38 -15.00
C PHE A 72 14.89 -13.36 -14.45
N LEU A 73 16.05 -13.44 -15.13
CA LEU A 73 17.09 -14.42 -14.84
C LEU A 73 17.96 -13.99 -13.65
N GLY A 74 18.34 -14.96 -12.83
CA GLY A 74 19.25 -14.78 -11.71
C GLY A 74 18.54 -14.62 -10.36
N ARG A 75 19.34 -14.78 -9.30
CA ARG A 75 18.88 -14.93 -7.90
C ARG A 75 18.22 -13.68 -7.31
N THR A 76 18.44 -12.53 -7.93
CA THR A 76 17.82 -11.25 -7.55
C THR A 76 16.54 -10.98 -8.33
N ALA A 77 16.11 -11.90 -9.18
CA ALA A 77 14.90 -11.84 -9.99
C ALA A 77 14.06 -13.12 -9.75
N LEU A 78 13.26 -13.55 -10.73
CA LEU A 78 12.44 -14.77 -10.64
C LEU A 78 13.20 -16.07 -10.96
N ASP A 79 14.52 -16.02 -11.20
CA ASP A 79 15.34 -17.15 -11.67
C ASP A 79 14.78 -17.83 -12.95
N GLY A 80 14.16 -17.05 -13.84
CA GLY A 80 13.47 -17.58 -15.01
C GLY A 80 13.09 -16.56 -16.08
N PHE A 81 12.23 -16.97 -17.00
CA PHE A 81 11.73 -16.13 -18.09
C PHE A 81 10.36 -16.63 -18.57
N PHE A 82 9.63 -15.81 -19.31
CA PHE A 82 8.31 -16.14 -19.85
C PHE A 82 8.39 -16.38 -21.36
N LEU A 83 7.70 -17.42 -21.81
CA LEU A 83 7.40 -17.68 -23.21
C LEU A 83 5.92 -17.42 -23.47
N GLN A 84 5.62 -16.91 -24.66
CA GLN A 84 4.26 -16.80 -25.18
C GLN A 84 4.15 -17.56 -26.51
N SER A 85 3.01 -18.18 -26.77
CA SER A 85 2.74 -18.84 -28.06
C SER A 85 2.79 -17.86 -29.23
N ASP A 86 3.02 -18.40 -30.43
CA ASP A 86 2.94 -17.69 -31.71
C ASP A 86 1.49 -17.51 -32.21
N ASP A 87 0.52 -18.04 -31.45
CA ASP A 87 -0.87 -18.22 -31.87
C ASP A 87 -1.61 -16.91 -31.59
N GLY A 88 -1.73 -16.07 -32.63
CA GLY A 88 -2.09 -14.65 -32.51
C GLY A 88 -3.43 -14.36 -31.83
N ASP A 89 -4.45 -15.19 -32.05
CA ASP A 89 -5.82 -14.92 -31.56
C ASP A 89 -6.09 -15.47 -30.14
N ASP A 90 -5.36 -16.52 -29.72
CA ASP A 90 -5.48 -17.16 -28.40
C ASP A 90 -4.09 -17.32 -27.76
N PRO A 91 -3.47 -16.23 -27.28
CA PRO A 91 -2.12 -16.28 -26.75
C PRO A 91 -2.09 -17.10 -25.45
N ALA A 92 -1.11 -17.99 -25.34
CA ALA A 92 -0.87 -18.76 -24.12
C ALA A 92 0.53 -18.46 -23.58
N GLY A 93 0.64 -18.24 -22.28
CA GLY A 93 1.90 -17.98 -21.59
C GLY A 93 2.42 -19.17 -20.78
N LEU A 94 3.73 -19.23 -20.61
CA LEU A 94 4.40 -20.23 -19.76
C LEU A 94 5.62 -19.63 -19.08
N PHE A 95 5.69 -19.76 -17.75
CA PHE A 95 6.91 -19.47 -17.01
C PHE A 95 7.92 -20.62 -17.15
N VAL A 96 9.17 -20.26 -17.39
CA VAL A 96 10.30 -21.18 -17.48
C VAL A 96 11.22 -20.92 -16.30
N TYR A 97 11.17 -21.79 -15.29
CA TYR A 97 12.05 -21.74 -14.13
C TYR A 97 13.42 -22.36 -14.48
N ALA A 98 14.46 -21.53 -14.50
CA ALA A 98 15.76 -21.88 -15.06
C ALA A 98 16.95 -21.30 -14.26
N PRO A 99 17.05 -21.55 -12.93
CA PRO A 99 18.16 -21.04 -12.11
C PRO A 99 19.53 -21.63 -12.51
N GLY A 100 19.53 -22.78 -13.19
CA GLY A 100 20.73 -23.55 -13.53
C GLY A 100 21.32 -23.26 -14.91
N LEU A 101 20.82 -22.25 -15.65
CA LEU A 101 21.41 -21.91 -16.95
C LEU A 101 22.87 -21.47 -16.81
N SER A 102 23.71 -21.90 -17.74
CA SER A 102 25.06 -21.35 -17.92
C SER A 102 25.01 -19.94 -18.54
N ASP A 103 26.10 -19.18 -18.47
CA ASP A 103 26.15 -17.82 -19.05
C ASP A 103 25.85 -17.83 -20.55
N SER A 104 26.41 -18.78 -21.30
CA SER A 104 26.14 -18.93 -22.73
C SER A 104 24.68 -19.28 -23.03
N GLN A 105 23.98 -20.00 -22.14
CA GLN A 105 22.55 -20.25 -22.28
C GLN A 105 21.71 -19.02 -21.92
N ARG A 106 22.12 -18.24 -20.91
CA ARG A 106 21.46 -16.97 -20.57
C ARG A 106 21.50 -15.99 -21.75
N ASP A 107 22.63 -15.93 -22.47
CA ASP A 107 22.77 -15.08 -23.66
C ASP A 107 21.80 -15.42 -24.80
N LEU A 108 21.26 -16.65 -24.83
CA LEU A 108 20.26 -17.08 -25.81
C LEU A 108 18.85 -16.58 -25.47
N VAL A 109 18.57 -16.32 -24.19
CA VAL A 109 17.25 -15.92 -23.69
C VAL A 109 17.12 -14.41 -23.76
N GLN A 110 16.71 -13.91 -24.93
CA GLN A 110 16.49 -12.47 -25.15
C GLN A 110 15.04 -12.20 -25.56
N PRO A 111 14.45 -11.07 -25.13
CA PRO A 111 13.10 -10.69 -25.55
C PRO A 111 12.95 -10.69 -27.07
N GLY A 112 11.89 -11.32 -27.58
CA GLY A 112 11.60 -11.46 -29.01
C GLY A 112 12.24 -12.67 -29.70
N HIS A 113 13.20 -13.34 -29.06
CA HIS A 113 13.70 -14.63 -29.57
C HIS A 113 12.58 -15.68 -29.50
N ARG A 114 12.37 -16.40 -30.60
CA ARG A 114 11.59 -17.63 -30.64
C ARG A 114 12.50 -18.75 -30.16
N LEU A 115 12.13 -19.43 -29.07
CA LEU A 115 12.89 -20.54 -28.51
C LEU A 115 12.11 -21.84 -28.58
N GLN A 116 12.83 -22.95 -28.75
CA GLN A 116 12.34 -24.30 -28.50
C GLN A 116 13.15 -24.90 -27.34
N LEU A 117 12.44 -25.39 -26.34
CA LEU A 117 13.01 -25.86 -25.08
C LEU A 117 12.64 -27.32 -24.85
N SER A 118 13.60 -28.11 -24.36
CA SER A 118 13.32 -29.41 -23.74
C SER A 118 13.48 -29.27 -22.23
N GLY A 119 12.50 -29.76 -21.47
CA GLY A 119 12.53 -29.71 -20.01
C GLY A 119 11.45 -30.61 -19.42
N ARG A 120 11.09 -30.37 -18.16
CA ARG A 120 10.03 -31.10 -17.47
C ARG A 120 8.90 -30.17 -17.07
N ARG A 121 7.66 -30.63 -17.23
CA ARG A 121 6.49 -30.01 -16.59
C ARG A 121 6.68 -30.02 -15.07
N GLY A 122 6.24 -28.97 -14.41
CA GLY A 122 6.06 -28.92 -12.97
C GLY A 122 5.08 -27.83 -12.58
N THR A 123 4.59 -27.88 -11.36
CA THR A 123 3.70 -26.87 -10.79
C THR A 123 4.38 -26.22 -9.58
N TRP A 124 4.32 -24.90 -9.47
CA TRP A 124 4.80 -24.17 -8.30
C TRP A 124 3.73 -23.21 -7.79
N ARG A 125 3.29 -23.40 -6.53
CA ARG A 125 2.18 -22.63 -5.92
C ARG A 125 1.00 -22.50 -6.90
N ASP A 126 0.54 -23.67 -7.37
CA ASP A 126 -0.57 -23.85 -8.31
C ASP A 126 -0.39 -23.25 -9.71
N GLN A 127 0.82 -22.79 -10.05
CA GLN A 127 1.14 -22.29 -11.39
C GLN A 127 1.89 -23.31 -12.24
N PRO A 128 1.46 -23.53 -13.50
CA PRO A 128 2.21 -24.37 -14.42
C PRO A 128 3.50 -23.69 -14.85
N GLN A 129 4.59 -24.46 -14.88
CA GLN A 129 5.88 -24.01 -15.38
C GLN A 129 6.64 -25.11 -16.12
N LEU A 130 7.61 -24.70 -16.95
CA LEU A 130 8.67 -25.57 -17.43
C LEU A 130 9.89 -25.43 -16.50
N GLN A 131 10.51 -26.55 -16.14
CA GLN A 131 11.66 -26.57 -15.24
C GLN A 131 12.66 -27.65 -15.62
N ARG A 132 13.86 -27.65 -15.00
CA ARG A 132 14.95 -28.58 -15.29
C ARG A 132 15.25 -28.63 -16.79
N ILE A 133 15.66 -27.48 -17.32
CA ILE A 133 15.86 -27.26 -18.76
C ILE A 133 17.08 -28.06 -19.23
N ASP A 134 16.86 -28.96 -20.19
CA ASP A 134 17.89 -29.81 -20.80
C ASP A 134 18.54 -29.13 -22.02
N GLU A 135 17.73 -28.43 -22.83
CA GLU A 135 18.15 -27.89 -24.13
C GLU A 135 17.41 -26.58 -24.43
N ILE A 136 18.13 -25.62 -25.03
CA ILE A 136 17.59 -24.37 -25.57
C ILE A 136 18.04 -24.22 -27.03
N LEU A 137 17.08 -24.15 -27.95
CA LEU A 137 17.32 -23.89 -29.37
C LEU A 137 16.72 -22.53 -29.74
N VAL A 138 17.51 -21.68 -30.40
CA VAL A 138 17.04 -20.40 -30.94
C VAL A 138 16.50 -20.62 -32.35
N CYS A 139 15.21 -20.36 -32.54
CA CYS A 139 14.45 -20.59 -33.77
C CYS A 139 14.20 -19.30 -34.57
N GLY A 140 14.93 -18.23 -34.27
CA GLY A 140 14.82 -16.91 -34.89
C GLY A 140 14.40 -15.81 -33.92
N ASN A 141 14.21 -14.60 -34.45
CA ASN A 141 13.79 -13.43 -33.68
C ASN A 141 12.67 -12.71 -34.46
N PRO A 142 11.41 -13.20 -34.38
CA PRO A 142 10.28 -12.51 -34.99
C PRO A 142 9.95 -11.16 -34.30
N GLY A 143 10.58 -10.85 -33.18
CA GLY A 143 10.18 -9.74 -32.30
C GLY A 143 9.13 -10.19 -31.27
N LYS A 144 8.84 -9.34 -30.29
CA LYS A 144 7.81 -9.62 -29.28
C LYS A 144 6.41 -9.54 -29.91
N PRO A 145 5.46 -10.40 -29.50
CA PRO A 145 4.05 -10.22 -29.84
C PRO A 145 3.55 -8.85 -29.33
N ALA A 146 2.51 -8.34 -29.99
CA ALA A 146 1.82 -7.15 -29.48
C ALA A 146 1.21 -7.49 -28.11
N PRO A 147 1.39 -6.63 -27.09
CA PRO A 147 0.78 -6.85 -25.79
C PRO A 147 -0.74 -6.75 -25.88
N VAL A 148 -1.46 -7.57 -25.13
CA VAL A 148 -2.92 -7.49 -25.02
C VAL A 148 -3.30 -6.30 -24.12
N ALA A 149 -4.25 -5.47 -24.56
CA ALA A 149 -4.73 -4.34 -23.77
C ALA A 149 -5.70 -4.82 -22.68
N ILE A 150 -5.52 -4.32 -21.46
CA ILE A 150 -6.43 -4.56 -20.32
C ILE A 150 -6.86 -3.20 -19.74
N GLU A 151 -8.12 -3.12 -19.37
CA GLU A 151 -8.72 -2.01 -18.61
C GLU A 151 -9.26 -2.58 -17.29
N LEU A 152 -9.18 -1.82 -16.19
CA LEU A 152 -9.75 -2.22 -14.90
C LEU A 152 -11.02 -1.38 -14.63
N PRO A 153 -12.06 -1.95 -14.00
CA PRO A 153 -12.15 -3.36 -13.61
C PRO A 153 -12.35 -4.32 -14.79
N VAL A 154 -12.04 -5.60 -14.56
CA VAL A 154 -12.14 -6.66 -15.57
C VAL A 154 -12.67 -7.95 -14.96
N ALA A 155 -13.40 -8.74 -15.75
CA ALA A 155 -13.85 -10.07 -15.32
C ALA A 155 -12.66 -11.00 -15.02
N GLU A 156 -12.77 -11.80 -13.97
CA GLU A 156 -11.70 -12.72 -13.55
C GLU A 156 -11.37 -13.75 -14.64
N GLU A 157 -12.39 -14.27 -15.32
CA GLU A 157 -12.24 -15.24 -16.41
C GLU A 157 -11.44 -14.68 -17.60
N ALA A 158 -11.48 -13.36 -17.81
CA ALA A 158 -10.68 -12.71 -18.84
C ALA A 158 -9.20 -12.63 -18.46
N LEU A 159 -8.88 -12.53 -17.17
CA LEU A 159 -7.49 -12.59 -16.70
C LEU A 159 -6.94 -14.02 -16.69
N ASP A 160 -7.76 -15.01 -16.37
CA ASP A 160 -7.41 -16.43 -16.44
C ASP A 160 -6.93 -16.83 -17.84
N ALA A 161 -7.61 -16.37 -18.88
CA ALA A 161 -7.23 -16.61 -20.27
C ALA A 161 -5.89 -15.95 -20.65
N LEU A 162 -5.43 -14.95 -19.90
CA LEU A 162 -4.22 -14.17 -20.16
C LEU A 162 -3.05 -14.56 -19.24
N PHE A 163 -3.12 -15.69 -18.55
CA PHE A 163 -2.05 -16.16 -17.70
C PHE A 163 -0.73 -16.34 -18.46
N GLY A 164 0.34 -15.71 -17.96
CA GLY A 164 1.68 -15.72 -18.56
C GLY A 164 1.80 -14.92 -19.86
N VAL A 165 0.74 -14.21 -20.28
CA VAL A 165 0.70 -13.42 -21.51
C VAL A 165 1.25 -12.02 -21.27
N LEU A 166 1.88 -11.44 -22.29
CA LEU A 166 2.32 -10.05 -22.28
C LEU A 166 1.12 -9.12 -22.44
N VAL A 167 0.88 -8.27 -21.45
CA VAL A 167 -0.26 -7.35 -21.40
C VAL A 167 0.21 -5.91 -21.21
N HIS A 168 -0.66 -4.95 -21.50
CA HIS A 168 -0.44 -3.54 -21.18
C HIS A 168 -1.73 -2.84 -20.76
N PHE A 169 -1.58 -1.76 -20.01
CA PHE A 169 -2.67 -0.86 -19.65
C PHE A 169 -2.54 0.39 -20.52
N PRO A 170 -3.52 0.68 -21.40
CA PRO A 170 -3.49 1.88 -22.25
C PRO A 170 -3.51 3.17 -21.43
N GLU A 171 -4.28 3.17 -20.35
CA GLU A 171 -4.44 4.31 -19.45
C GLU A 171 -3.49 4.26 -18.25
N ALA A 172 -3.25 5.41 -17.63
CA ALA A 172 -2.46 5.49 -16.41
C ALA A 172 -3.28 5.01 -15.21
N LEU A 173 -2.74 4.03 -14.50
CA LEU A 173 -3.30 3.48 -13.27
C LEU A 173 -2.97 4.36 -12.06
N THR A 174 -3.68 4.13 -10.97
CA THR A 174 -3.46 4.76 -9.66
C THR A 174 -2.86 3.74 -8.69
N VAL A 175 -1.85 4.13 -7.91
CA VAL A 175 -1.36 3.35 -6.78
C VAL A 175 -2.43 3.38 -5.70
N THR A 176 -3.01 2.24 -5.38
CA THR A 176 -4.09 2.11 -4.39
C THR A 176 -3.59 1.59 -3.06
N GLY A 177 -2.45 0.90 -3.04
CA GLY A 177 -1.83 0.37 -1.83
C GLY A 177 -0.34 0.17 -1.96
N ASN A 178 0.38 0.40 -0.86
CA ASN A 178 1.84 0.33 -0.77
C ASN A 178 2.32 -0.50 0.43
N PHE A 179 1.42 -1.31 1.02
CA PHE A 179 1.71 -2.13 2.21
C PHE A 179 2.86 -3.12 1.96
N GLU A 180 2.87 -3.75 0.78
CA GLU A 180 3.84 -4.78 0.41
C GLU A 180 5.16 -4.21 -0.16
N LEU A 181 5.25 -2.90 -0.38
CA LEU A 181 6.35 -2.29 -1.13
C LEU A 181 7.72 -2.56 -0.50
N GLY A 182 7.87 -2.26 0.79
CA GLY A 182 9.13 -2.43 1.48
C GLY A 182 9.50 -3.90 1.75
N ARG A 183 8.54 -4.82 1.66
CA ARG A 183 8.75 -6.24 1.98
C ARG A 183 8.92 -7.12 0.74
N TYR A 184 8.19 -6.85 -0.32
CA TYR A 184 8.14 -7.66 -1.54
C TYR A 184 8.25 -6.84 -2.82
N GLY A 185 8.54 -5.54 -2.74
CA GLY A 185 8.70 -4.71 -3.95
C GLY A 185 7.41 -4.50 -4.74
N ALA A 186 6.24 -4.70 -4.13
CA ALA A 186 4.97 -4.71 -4.83
C ALA A 186 4.04 -3.54 -4.43
N LEU A 187 3.30 -3.01 -5.40
CA LEU A 187 2.26 -1.99 -5.23
C LEU A 187 0.91 -2.52 -5.70
N SER A 188 -0.16 -2.24 -4.95
CA SER A 188 -1.52 -2.39 -5.49
C SER A 188 -1.82 -1.23 -6.44
N VAL A 189 -2.35 -1.55 -7.61
CA VAL A 189 -2.76 -0.56 -8.62
C VAL A 189 -4.15 -0.86 -9.16
N ALA A 190 -4.92 0.18 -9.46
CA ALA A 190 -6.25 0.12 -10.06
C ALA A 190 -6.43 1.25 -11.08
N ALA A 191 -7.55 1.29 -11.81
CA ALA A 191 -7.84 2.41 -12.72
C ALA A 191 -7.87 3.75 -11.97
N GLU A 192 -8.56 3.78 -10.83
CA GLU A 192 -8.70 4.93 -9.96
C GLU A 192 -8.44 4.55 -8.49
N ARG A 193 -8.42 5.53 -7.59
CA ARG A 193 -8.34 5.26 -6.16
C ARG A 193 -9.60 4.53 -5.71
N LEU A 194 -9.43 3.41 -5.00
CA LEU A 194 -10.55 2.64 -4.48
C LEU A 194 -10.99 3.19 -3.13
N PHE A 195 -12.30 3.35 -2.96
CA PHE A 195 -12.95 3.75 -1.71
C PHE A 195 -13.92 2.65 -1.26
N ARG A 196 -14.03 2.47 0.06
CA ARG A 196 -14.93 1.49 0.68
C ARG A 196 -15.62 2.11 1.89
N SER A 197 -16.94 2.00 1.90
CA SER A 197 -17.80 2.46 3.01
C SER A 197 -18.18 1.33 3.98
N ARG A 198 -17.91 0.07 3.60
CA ARG A 198 -18.11 -1.16 4.37
C ARG A 198 -17.12 -2.24 3.92
N SER A 199 -16.75 -3.16 4.81
CA SER A 199 -15.72 -4.17 4.50
C SER A 199 -16.11 -5.20 3.44
N ASP A 200 -17.40 -5.47 3.26
CA ASP A 200 -17.97 -6.42 2.29
C ASP A 200 -18.65 -5.74 1.10
N GLU A 201 -18.25 -4.51 0.79
CA GLU A 201 -18.69 -3.87 -0.45
C GLU A 201 -18.22 -4.73 -1.63
N PRO A 202 -19.13 -5.23 -2.49
CA PRO A 202 -18.76 -6.09 -3.58
C PRO A 202 -17.86 -5.34 -4.56
N ALA A 203 -16.91 -6.05 -5.14
CA ALA A 203 -16.13 -5.56 -6.28
C ALA A 203 -16.76 -6.06 -7.58
N ASP A 204 -16.80 -5.20 -8.60
CA ASP A 204 -17.26 -5.59 -9.94
C ASP A 204 -16.11 -6.27 -10.69
N GLY A 205 -15.84 -7.53 -10.37
CA GLY A 205 -14.71 -8.29 -10.91
C GLY A 205 -13.37 -7.91 -10.26
N VAL A 206 -12.29 -7.95 -11.04
CA VAL A 206 -10.94 -7.60 -10.61
C VAL A 206 -10.72 -6.10 -10.82
N GLU A 207 -10.82 -5.33 -9.74
CA GLU A 207 -10.60 -3.87 -9.75
C GLU A 207 -9.14 -3.46 -9.57
N GLN A 208 -8.32 -4.36 -9.01
CA GLN A 208 -6.91 -4.09 -8.70
C GLN A 208 -6.01 -5.30 -8.95
N LEU A 209 -4.73 -5.02 -9.17
CA LEU A 209 -3.66 -6.02 -9.26
C LEU A 209 -2.41 -5.54 -8.54
N LEU A 210 -1.45 -6.43 -8.34
CA LEU A 210 -0.12 -6.09 -7.82
C LEU A 210 0.86 -5.81 -8.96
N LEU A 211 1.38 -4.59 -9.02
CA LEU A 211 2.55 -4.23 -9.79
C LEU A 211 3.79 -4.67 -9.02
N ASP A 212 4.42 -5.76 -9.45
CA ASP A 212 5.49 -6.47 -8.75
C ASP A 212 6.87 -6.04 -9.30
N ASP A 213 7.98 -6.21 -8.56
CA ASP A 213 9.33 -5.85 -9.03
C ASP A 213 10.00 -6.95 -9.86
N GLY A 214 9.37 -8.13 -9.98
CA GLY A 214 9.94 -9.25 -10.71
C GLY A 214 11.05 -9.96 -9.95
N SER A 215 10.98 -9.96 -8.61
CA SER A 215 11.94 -10.60 -7.72
C SER A 215 11.27 -11.48 -6.66
N TYR A 216 11.94 -12.57 -6.29
CA TYR A 216 11.59 -13.32 -5.07
C TYR A 216 12.31 -12.78 -3.82
N THR A 217 13.08 -11.69 -3.94
CA THR A 217 13.84 -11.10 -2.83
C THR A 217 12.89 -10.46 -1.81
N THR A 218 12.96 -10.89 -0.56
CA THR A 218 12.25 -10.23 0.54
C THR A 218 13.07 -9.08 1.10
N ASN A 219 12.42 -7.95 1.38
CA ASN A 219 13.03 -6.70 1.84
C ASN A 219 14.09 -6.20 0.84
N PRO A 220 13.69 -5.89 -0.41
CA PRO A 220 14.62 -5.40 -1.42
C PRO A 220 15.33 -4.12 -0.96
N ASP A 221 16.64 -4.04 -1.22
CA ASP A 221 17.48 -2.87 -0.94
C ASP A 221 18.33 -2.53 -2.19
N PRO A 222 18.06 -1.41 -2.88
CA PRO A 222 17.06 -0.40 -2.55
C PRO A 222 15.62 -0.89 -2.76
N VAL A 223 14.67 -0.29 -2.02
CA VAL A 223 13.23 -0.49 -2.25
C VAL A 223 12.86 0.03 -3.64
N PRO A 224 12.15 -0.74 -4.49
CA PRO A 224 11.80 -0.32 -5.84
C PRO A 224 10.71 0.76 -5.85
N TYR A 225 10.50 1.38 -7.02
CA TYR A 225 9.39 2.31 -7.31
C TYR A 225 9.30 3.60 -6.49
N LEU A 226 10.31 3.88 -5.68
CA LEU A 226 10.38 5.10 -4.90
C LEU A 226 10.56 6.32 -5.79
N ASP A 227 9.91 7.42 -5.41
CA ASP A 227 10.24 8.73 -5.91
C ASP A 227 11.64 9.14 -5.39
N PRO A 228 12.58 9.55 -6.26
CA PRO A 228 13.96 9.84 -5.86
C PRO A 228 14.08 11.09 -4.99
N ASP A 229 13.15 12.03 -5.07
CA ASP A 229 13.21 13.30 -4.35
C ASP A 229 12.62 13.17 -2.93
N THR A 230 11.53 12.41 -2.81
CA THR A 230 10.80 12.25 -1.54
C THR A 230 11.08 10.92 -0.84
N ALA A 231 11.75 10.00 -1.52
CA ALA A 231 12.14 8.70 -1.03
C ALA A 231 10.92 7.89 -0.51
N THR A 232 9.76 8.05 -1.16
CA THR A 232 8.52 7.32 -0.83
C THR A 232 7.73 7.06 -2.11
N ARG A 233 6.69 6.24 -2.02
CA ARG A 233 5.66 6.09 -3.04
C ARG A 233 4.30 6.08 -2.35
N ARG A 234 3.52 7.14 -2.57
CA ARG A 234 2.26 7.36 -1.85
C ARG A 234 1.08 6.73 -2.60
N THR A 235 0.11 6.22 -1.85
CA THR A 235 -1.21 5.90 -2.41
C THR A 235 -1.81 7.16 -3.05
N GLY A 236 -2.43 7.03 -4.21
CA GLY A 236 -2.93 8.16 -5.02
C GLY A 236 -1.94 8.65 -6.10
N ASP A 237 -0.66 8.26 -6.06
CA ASP A 237 0.25 8.51 -7.18
C ASP A 237 -0.19 7.74 -8.43
N ARG A 238 0.19 8.22 -9.62
CA ARG A 238 -0.17 7.59 -10.90
C ARG A 238 1.00 6.84 -11.50
N VAL A 239 0.70 5.80 -12.28
CA VAL A 239 1.69 5.02 -13.02
C VAL A 239 1.23 4.79 -14.46
N SER A 240 2.12 5.04 -15.40
CA SER A 240 1.86 4.95 -16.85
C SER A 240 2.90 4.07 -17.54
N GLY A 241 2.61 3.67 -18.77
CA GLY A 241 3.50 2.78 -19.53
C GLY A 241 3.55 1.34 -19.01
N VAL A 242 2.63 0.99 -18.11
CA VAL A 242 2.51 -0.31 -17.44
C VAL A 242 2.35 -1.41 -18.50
N ARG A 243 3.38 -2.26 -18.60
CA ARG A 243 3.46 -3.37 -19.54
C ARG A 243 4.28 -4.49 -18.91
N GLY A 244 3.72 -5.69 -18.86
CA GLY A 244 4.35 -6.79 -18.18
C GLY A 244 3.68 -8.12 -18.48
N VAL A 245 4.17 -9.16 -17.84
CA VAL A 245 3.56 -10.49 -17.93
C VAL A 245 2.57 -10.65 -16.77
N LEU A 246 1.33 -11.01 -17.11
CA LEU A 246 0.26 -11.23 -16.13
C LEU A 246 0.39 -12.62 -15.51
N VAL A 247 0.29 -12.72 -14.18
CA VAL A 247 0.29 -14.00 -13.45
C VAL A 247 -0.68 -13.95 -12.27
N HIS A 248 -1.10 -15.10 -11.75
CA HIS A 248 -1.88 -15.18 -10.50
C HIS A 248 -1.09 -15.88 -9.40
N GLN A 249 -0.38 -15.11 -8.57
CA GLN A 249 0.57 -15.63 -7.57
C GLN A 249 0.17 -15.24 -6.16
N PHE A 250 0.01 -16.27 -5.32
CA PHE A 250 -0.15 -16.16 -3.88
C PHE A 250 -1.42 -15.34 -3.57
N ASP A 251 -2.52 -15.84 -4.14
CA ASP A 251 -3.89 -15.31 -4.02
C ASP A 251 -4.07 -13.88 -4.53
N ALA A 252 -3.27 -13.46 -5.51
CA ALA A 252 -3.38 -12.15 -6.15
C ALA A 252 -2.98 -12.17 -7.62
N TRP A 253 -3.72 -11.42 -8.44
CA TRP A 253 -3.30 -11.03 -9.78
C TRP A 253 -2.09 -10.11 -9.70
N ARG A 254 -1.04 -10.42 -10.47
CA ARG A 254 0.21 -9.66 -10.50
C ARG A 254 0.65 -9.40 -11.92
N LEU A 255 1.36 -8.29 -12.08
CA LEU A 255 2.05 -7.95 -13.29
C LEU A 255 3.54 -7.83 -12.99
N HIS A 256 4.37 -8.63 -13.67
CA HIS A 256 5.82 -8.46 -13.67
C HIS A 256 6.23 -7.56 -14.85
N PRO A 257 6.66 -6.31 -14.62
CA PRO A 257 6.98 -5.38 -15.70
C PRO A 257 8.16 -5.87 -16.53
N VAL A 258 8.03 -5.78 -17.85
CA VAL A 258 9.13 -6.11 -18.80
C VAL A 258 9.93 -4.88 -19.21
N ARG A 259 9.61 -3.74 -18.59
CA ARG A 259 10.28 -2.44 -18.66
C ARG A 259 9.84 -1.65 -17.43
N GLU A 260 10.64 -0.66 -17.04
CA GLU A 260 10.31 0.19 -15.91
C GLU A 260 9.02 1.00 -16.15
N PRO A 261 8.03 0.93 -15.24
CA PRO A 261 6.86 1.80 -15.26
C PRO A 261 7.22 3.25 -14.98
N ILE A 262 6.44 4.20 -15.51
CA ILE A 262 6.68 5.64 -15.30
C ILE A 262 5.71 6.15 -14.25
N PHE A 263 6.23 6.48 -13.07
CA PHE A 263 5.45 7.04 -11.96
C PHE A 263 5.35 8.57 -12.04
N HIS A 264 4.21 9.07 -11.59
CA HIS A 264 3.91 10.50 -11.48
C HIS A 264 3.49 10.79 -10.03
N ALA A 265 4.31 11.55 -9.31
CA ALA A 265 4.00 11.99 -7.95
C ALA A 265 2.90 13.07 -8.00
N VAL A 266 1.65 12.65 -7.84
CA VAL A 266 0.47 13.54 -7.91
C VAL A 266 -0.29 13.62 -6.60
N ASN A 267 0.08 12.82 -5.59
CA ASN A 267 -0.40 12.97 -4.22
C ASN A 267 0.73 13.47 -3.31
N PRO A 268 1.13 14.75 -3.40
CA PRO A 268 2.20 15.28 -2.57
C PRO A 268 1.81 15.27 -1.09
N ARG A 269 2.84 15.22 -0.24
CA ARG A 269 2.71 15.38 1.21
C ARG A 269 2.00 16.71 1.55
N PRO A 270 0.84 16.70 2.25
CA PRO A 270 0.10 17.92 2.54
C PRO A 270 0.80 18.76 3.62
N ALA A 271 0.71 20.09 3.49
CA ALA A 271 1.07 21.03 4.55
C ALA A 271 0.10 20.90 5.75
N PRO A 272 0.49 21.36 6.96
CA PRO A 272 -0.42 21.44 8.10
C PRO A 272 -1.69 22.23 7.79
N PRO A 273 -2.83 21.90 8.43
CA PRO A 273 -4.02 22.73 8.33
C PRO A 273 -3.73 24.14 8.79
N SER A 274 -4.37 25.14 8.17
CA SER A 274 -4.20 26.53 8.60
C SER A 274 -4.72 26.70 10.04
N PRO A 275 -4.06 27.52 10.87
CA PRO A 275 -4.56 27.89 12.20
C PRO A 275 -6.00 28.42 12.13
N PRO A 276 -6.89 28.02 13.04
CA PRO A 276 -8.23 28.58 13.11
C PRO A 276 -8.18 30.05 13.57
N PRO A 277 -9.18 30.88 13.20
CA PRO A 277 -9.34 32.22 13.79
C PRO A 277 -9.44 32.21 15.32
N ASP A 278 -9.19 33.35 15.97
CA ASP A 278 -9.19 33.46 17.44
C ASP A 278 -10.56 33.20 18.09
N ASP A 279 -11.65 33.42 17.37
CA ASP A 279 -13.03 33.16 17.78
C ASP A 279 -13.54 31.77 17.41
N VAL A 280 -12.66 30.91 16.88
CA VAL A 280 -12.95 29.53 16.49
C VAL A 280 -12.12 28.57 17.34
N LEU A 281 -12.74 27.48 17.78
CA LEU A 281 -12.09 26.41 18.54
C LEU A 281 -11.82 25.22 17.63
N ARG A 282 -10.57 24.73 17.61
CA ARG A 282 -10.27 23.46 16.92
C ARG A 282 -10.28 22.29 17.89
N VAL A 283 -11.09 21.28 17.59
CA VAL A 283 -11.13 20.00 18.30
C VAL A 283 -10.65 18.91 17.34
N ALA A 284 -9.67 18.11 17.75
CA ALA A 284 -9.07 17.08 16.90
C ALA A 284 -8.93 15.72 17.60
N ALA A 285 -8.96 14.64 16.82
CA ALA A 285 -8.62 13.30 17.27
C ALA A 285 -7.40 12.75 16.51
N SER A 286 -6.53 12.06 17.22
CA SER A 286 -5.37 11.36 16.64
C SER A 286 -5.15 10.01 17.31
N ASN A 287 -5.02 8.97 16.49
CA ASN A 287 -4.35 7.73 16.89
C ASN A 287 -2.84 8.00 16.93
N VAL A 288 -2.16 7.61 18.02
CA VAL A 288 -0.72 7.82 18.19
C VAL A 288 0.13 6.56 17.94
N GLU A 289 -0.48 5.51 17.38
CA GLU A 289 0.11 4.21 16.97
C GLU A 289 0.95 3.59 18.08
N ASN A 290 0.31 3.06 19.12
CA ASN A 290 0.93 2.44 20.29
C ASN A 290 2.07 3.30 20.89
N TYR A 291 1.75 4.48 21.43
CA TYR A 291 2.71 5.30 22.18
C TYR A 291 2.95 4.72 23.57
N PHE A 292 3.97 3.86 23.66
CA PHE A 292 4.39 3.21 24.90
C PHE A 292 5.72 3.79 25.39
N LEU A 293 5.78 4.07 26.68
CA LEU A 293 7.03 4.36 27.38
C LEU A 293 7.74 3.05 27.74
N THR A 294 6.98 1.96 27.95
CA THR A 294 7.57 0.63 28.15
C THR A 294 8.05 0.04 26.84
N LEU A 295 9.38 0.02 26.66
CA LEU A 295 10.04 -0.52 25.46
C LEU A 295 9.81 -2.03 25.26
N GLY A 296 9.79 -2.48 24.00
CA GLY A 296 9.70 -3.90 23.63
C GLY A 296 8.35 -4.54 23.90
N ARG A 297 7.30 -3.72 24.08
CA ARG A 297 5.90 -4.16 24.24
C ARG A 297 5.15 -3.95 22.93
N ARG A 298 4.03 -3.23 22.96
CA ARG A 298 3.25 -2.93 21.75
C ARG A 298 3.78 -1.72 20.97
N GLY A 299 4.49 -0.81 21.62
CA GLY A 299 5.09 0.37 20.99
C GLY A 299 6.54 0.16 20.57
N ALA A 300 7.37 1.21 20.73
CA ALA A 300 8.78 1.19 20.38
C ALA A 300 9.58 0.05 21.02
N ASP A 301 10.50 -0.55 20.25
CA ASP A 301 11.36 -1.66 20.70
C ASP A 301 12.62 -1.20 21.46
N SER A 302 12.95 0.09 21.36
CA SER A 302 14.18 0.70 21.85
C SER A 302 13.96 2.19 22.10
N GLU A 303 14.80 2.81 22.94
CA GLU A 303 14.73 4.26 23.19
C GLU A 303 14.91 5.05 21.90
N ALA A 304 15.78 4.59 21.01
CA ALA A 304 15.96 5.20 19.70
C ALA A 304 14.68 5.13 18.86
N ALA A 305 13.94 4.02 18.88
CA ALA A 305 12.64 3.94 18.19
C ALA A 305 11.59 4.85 18.84
N LEU A 306 11.58 4.97 20.16
CA LEU A 306 10.67 5.86 20.88
C LEU A 306 10.95 7.33 20.56
N GLU A 307 12.21 7.75 20.52
CA GLU A 307 12.57 9.11 20.11
C GLU A 307 12.23 9.38 18.64
N ARG A 308 12.32 8.38 17.76
CA ARG A 308 11.83 8.52 16.39
C ARG A 308 10.30 8.67 16.30
N GLN A 309 9.56 7.92 17.13
CA GLN A 309 8.11 8.06 17.23
C GLN A 309 7.74 9.47 17.72
N ARG A 310 8.38 9.94 18.81
CA ARG A 310 8.24 11.30 19.36
C ARG A 310 8.56 12.38 18.33
N GLY A 311 9.68 12.24 17.62
CA GLY A 311 10.14 13.17 16.60
C GLY A 311 9.16 13.36 15.43
N ARG A 312 8.17 12.46 15.26
CA ARG A 312 7.11 12.58 14.25
C ARG A 312 5.76 12.95 14.85
N LEU A 313 5.41 12.36 15.99
CA LEU A 313 4.17 12.68 16.70
C LEU A 313 4.13 14.15 17.12
N LEU A 314 5.25 14.73 17.56
CA LEU A 314 5.27 16.13 18.01
C LEU A 314 4.94 17.13 16.88
N PRO A 315 5.56 17.08 15.69
CA PRO A 315 5.11 17.86 14.53
C PRO A 315 3.66 17.58 14.11
N ALA A 316 3.19 16.33 14.18
CA ALA A 316 1.82 15.98 13.82
C ALA A 316 0.79 16.62 14.78
N LEU A 317 1.03 16.52 16.10
CA LEU A 317 0.12 17.09 17.10
C LEU A 317 0.19 18.62 17.14
N SER A 318 1.39 19.20 17.01
CA SER A 318 1.58 20.65 16.95
C SER A 318 0.97 21.25 15.68
N GLY A 319 1.17 20.60 14.53
CA GLY A 319 0.67 21.06 13.23
C GLY A 319 -0.86 21.04 13.10
N LEU A 320 -1.57 20.23 13.88
CA LEU A 320 -3.03 20.29 13.95
C LEU A 320 -3.52 21.62 14.54
N ASP A 321 -2.73 22.25 15.40
CA ASP A 321 -3.06 23.49 16.11
C ASP A 321 -4.39 23.42 16.88
N ALA A 322 -4.68 22.25 17.48
CA ALA A 322 -5.95 22.01 18.15
C ALA A 322 -6.00 22.66 19.55
N ASP A 323 -7.15 23.20 19.93
CA ASP A 323 -7.44 23.66 21.28
C ASP A 323 -7.84 22.49 22.21
N LEU A 324 -8.42 21.42 21.65
CA LEU A 324 -8.66 20.14 22.33
C LEU A 324 -8.18 18.98 21.45
N LEU A 325 -7.29 18.14 22.00
CA LEU A 325 -6.79 16.92 21.39
C LEU A 325 -7.35 15.71 22.12
N GLY A 326 -8.07 14.86 21.39
CA GLY A 326 -8.43 13.50 21.78
C GLY A 326 -7.40 12.50 21.25
N LEU A 327 -6.79 11.73 22.14
CA LEU A 327 -5.71 10.80 21.79
C LEU A 327 -6.16 9.37 22.06
N VAL A 328 -5.84 8.47 21.14
CA VAL A 328 -6.03 7.01 21.30
C VAL A 328 -4.73 6.27 21.06
N GLU A 329 -4.59 5.07 21.62
CA GLU A 329 -3.35 4.27 21.58
C GLU A 329 -2.18 4.77 22.42
N LEU A 330 -2.49 5.47 23.51
CA LEU A 330 -1.53 5.67 24.59
C LEU A 330 -1.37 4.35 25.35
N GLU A 331 -0.17 4.03 25.84
CA GLU A 331 -0.01 2.96 26.83
C GLU A 331 -0.98 3.17 28.01
N ASN A 332 -1.52 2.07 28.54
CA ASN A 332 -2.47 2.10 29.65
C ASN A 332 -1.78 2.44 30.99
N ASP A 333 -1.21 3.64 31.03
CA ASP A 333 -0.56 4.32 32.15
C ASP A 333 -0.65 5.83 31.89
N SER A 334 -1.13 6.58 32.89
CA SER A 334 -1.16 8.06 32.86
C SER A 334 0.18 8.71 32.52
N ALA A 335 1.32 8.04 32.80
CA ALA A 335 2.64 8.52 32.45
C ALA A 335 2.80 8.78 30.94
N ALA A 336 2.12 8.01 30.08
CA ALA A 336 2.19 8.16 28.63
C ALA A 336 1.63 9.51 28.16
N VAL A 337 0.43 9.90 28.63
CA VAL A 337 -0.17 11.20 28.28
C VAL A 337 0.61 12.36 28.93
N VAL A 338 1.16 12.16 30.13
CA VAL A 338 1.98 13.15 30.82
C VAL A 338 3.30 13.41 30.10
N ASP A 339 3.99 12.37 29.64
CA ASP A 339 5.24 12.50 28.85
C ASP A 339 4.98 13.21 27.52
N LEU A 340 3.92 12.82 26.80
CA LEU A 340 3.56 13.47 25.54
C LEU A 340 3.19 14.94 25.73
N LYS A 341 2.40 15.27 26.76
CA LYS A 341 2.09 16.66 27.15
C LYS A 341 3.35 17.47 27.42
N HIS A 342 4.26 16.95 28.24
CA HIS A 342 5.50 17.63 28.61
C HIS A 342 6.34 17.95 27.36
N ARG A 343 6.46 16.99 26.44
CA ARG A 343 7.22 17.16 25.19
C ARG A 343 6.56 18.13 24.22
N LEU A 344 5.24 18.09 24.11
CA LEU A 344 4.50 19.05 23.28
C LEU A 344 4.63 20.49 23.84
N ASN A 345 4.56 20.65 25.16
CA ASN A 345 4.74 21.94 25.82
C ASN A 345 6.17 22.49 25.69
N ALA A 346 7.17 21.61 25.58
CA ALA A 346 8.56 22.04 25.36
C ALA A 346 8.78 22.69 23.98
N ILE A 347 7.86 22.49 23.02
CA ILE A 347 7.95 23.02 21.66
C ILE A 347 6.78 23.97 21.31
N SER A 348 5.91 24.32 22.27
CA SER A 348 4.71 25.11 22.03
C SER A 348 4.74 26.40 22.84
N ASP A 349 4.43 27.52 22.20
CA ASP A 349 4.20 28.81 22.87
C ASP A 349 2.81 28.88 23.55
N ARG A 350 1.96 27.88 23.29
CA ARG A 350 0.59 27.75 23.83
C ARG A 350 0.49 26.41 24.57
N PRO A 351 0.88 26.36 25.85
CA PRO A 351 1.05 25.10 26.56
C PRO A 351 -0.31 24.42 26.82
N TYR A 352 -0.35 23.10 26.61
CA TYR A 352 -1.48 22.26 26.94
C TYR A 352 -1.52 21.90 28.43
N ARG A 353 -2.73 21.73 28.94
CA ARG A 353 -3.02 20.92 30.12
C ARG A 353 -3.49 19.53 29.69
N GLY A 354 -3.36 18.56 30.58
CA GLY A 354 -3.85 17.20 30.37
C GLY A 354 -4.48 16.66 31.64
N LEU A 355 -5.09 15.49 31.52
CA LEU A 355 -5.59 14.74 32.68
C LEU A 355 -4.40 13.99 33.31
N ASP A 356 -3.87 14.52 34.41
CA ASP A 356 -2.71 13.92 35.10
C ASP A 356 -3.06 12.60 35.80
N SER A 357 -4.35 12.39 36.09
CA SER A 357 -4.90 11.11 36.49
C SER A 357 -6.10 10.82 35.59
N LEU A 358 -6.06 9.70 34.87
CA LEU A 358 -7.20 9.24 34.09
C LEU A 358 -8.18 8.48 35.00
N PRO A 359 -9.50 8.57 34.75
CA PRO A 359 -10.50 7.68 35.36
C PRO A 359 -10.26 6.22 34.91
N ASP A 360 -11.16 5.30 35.23
CA ASP A 360 -11.00 3.87 34.90
C ASP A 360 -10.59 3.66 33.42
N MET A 361 -9.38 3.18 33.22
CA MET A 361 -8.77 2.97 31.89
C MET A 361 -9.02 1.55 31.36
N GLY A 362 -9.80 0.73 32.07
CA GLY A 362 -10.08 -0.65 31.71
C GLY A 362 -8.86 -1.56 31.85
N ARG A 363 -8.78 -2.57 30.99
CA ARG A 363 -7.79 -3.67 31.11
C ARG A 363 -6.97 -3.93 29.84
N ASP A 364 -7.22 -3.18 28.77
CA ASP A 364 -6.40 -3.31 27.55
C ASP A 364 -4.99 -2.75 27.78
N ALA A 365 -4.05 -3.05 26.88
CA ALA A 365 -2.71 -2.50 26.96
C ALA A 365 -2.64 -1.01 26.59
N ILE A 366 -3.68 -0.49 25.94
CA ILE A 366 -3.79 0.92 25.53
C ILE A 366 -5.04 1.60 26.09
N THR A 367 -4.95 2.92 26.23
CA THR A 367 -6.00 3.82 26.73
C THR A 367 -6.15 5.07 25.85
N MET A 368 -7.01 5.99 26.28
CA MET A 368 -7.28 7.28 25.66
C MET A 368 -6.85 8.43 26.56
N GLY A 369 -6.70 9.63 25.99
CA GLY A 369 -6.32 10.83 26.73
C GLY A 369 -6.85 12.11 26.11
N PHE A 370 -6.94 13.16 26.94
CA PHE A 370 -7.23 14.52 26.49
C PHE A 370 -6.06 15.45 26.81
N LEU A 371 -5.70 16.30 25.84
CA LEU A 371 -4.89 17.50 26.05
C LEU A 371 -5.69 18.73 25.59
N TYR A 372 -5.68 19.81 26.35
CA TYR A 372 -6.44 21.03 26.00
C TYR A 372 -5.66 22.31 26.31
N ARG A 373 -5.92 23.38 25.55
CA ARG A 373 -5.32 24.70 25.74
C ARG A 373 -6.07 25.50 26.81
N PRO A 374 -5.47 25.78 27.98
CA PRO A 374 -6.16 26.42 29.10
C PRO A 374 -6.45 27.91 28.88
N ASP A 375 -5.78 28.56 27.91
CA ASP A 375 -6.13 29.90 27.44
C ASP A 375 -7.44 29.92 26.64
N ARG A 376 -7.89 28.77 26.12
CA ARG A 376 -9.05 28.63 25.23
C ARG A 376 -10.20 27.87 25.87
N LEU A 377 -9.88 26.85 26.66
CA LEU A 377 -10.84 25.92 27.26
C LEU A 377 -10.61 25.77 28.76
N GLU A 378 -11.72 25.74 29.50
CA GLU A 378 -11.78 25.33 30.89
C GLU A 378 -12.40 23.93 30.97
N LEU A 379 -11.78 23.02 31.72
CA LEU A 379 -12.35 21.71 32.04
C LEU A 379 -13.41 21.88 33.13
N LEU A 380 -14.64 21.43 32.86
CA LEU A 380 -15.75 21.49 33.81
C LEU A 380 -15.83 20.16 34.58
N GLY A 381 -15.52 20.21 35.88
CA GLY A 381 -15.56 19.04 36.75
C GLY A 381 -14.45 18.03 36.45
N GLU A 382 -14.74 16.75 36.69
CA GLU A 382 -13.80 15.65 36.46
C GLU A 382 -14.14 14.91 35.15
N ALA A 383 -13.10 14.36 34.50
CA ALA A 383 -13.30 13.44 33.38
C ALA A 383 -13.89 12.11 33.86
N MET A 384 -14.66 11.46 33.00
CA MET A 384 -15.42 10.25 33.28
C MET A 384 -15.05 9.16 32.29
N SER A 385 -15.17 7.90 32.72
CA SER A 385 -15.08 6.74 31.84
C SER A 385 -16.44 6.08 31.69
N ASP A 386 -16.80 5.67 30.48
CA ASP A 386 -17.91 4.73 30.29
C ASP A 386 -17.43 3.30 30.64
N THR A 387 -17.76 2.88 31.86
CA THR A 387 -17.31 1.61 32.44
C THR A 387 -18.26 0.44 32.14
N ASP A 388 -19.16 0.56 31.16
CA ASP A 388 -19.93 -0.60 30.70
C ASP A 388 -18.96 -1.76 30.34
N PRO A 389 -19.20 -2.99 30.85
CA PRO A 389 -18.31 -4.14 30.64
C PRO A 389 -18.02 -4.48 29.17
N VAL A 390 -18.84 -4.01 28.23
CA VAL A 390 -18.57 -4.16 26.79
C VAL A 390 -17.26 -3.48 26.37
N HIS A 391 -16.89 -2.39 27.05
CA HIS A 391 -15.68 -1.61 26.80
C HIS A 391 -14.46 -2.22 27.50
N HIS A 392 -13.58 -2.86 26.73
CA HIS A 392 -12.23 -3.20 27.21
C HIS A 392 -11.31 -1.98 27.33
N ARG A 393 -11.65 -0.92 26.57
CA ARG A 393 -11.07 0.42 26.60
C ARG A 393 -12.23 1.41 26.85
N PRO A 394 -12.55 1.72 28.11
CA PRO A 394 -13.64 2.64 28.49
C PRO A 394 -13.51 4.00 27.78
N PRO A 395 -14.47 4.42 26.94
CA PRO A 395 -14.50 5.76 26.37
C PRO A 395 -14.28 6.85 27.41
N LEU A 396 -13.42 7.82 27.10
CA LEU A 396 -13.07 8.93 27.99
C LEU A 396 -13.91 10.15 27.65
N VAL A 397 -14.64 10.68 28.63
CA VAL A 397 -15.60 11.78 28.45
C VAL A 397 -15.27 12.95 29.37
N ALA A 398 -15.25 14.16 28.83
CA ALA A 398 -15.00 15.38 29.59
C ALA A 398 -15.84 16.55 29.06
N ALA A 399 -16.23 17.45 29.97
CA ALA A 399 -16.97 18.66 29.64
C ALA A 399 -16.01 19.85 29.56
N PHE A 400 -16.14 20.66 28.51
CA PHE A 400 -15.29 21.82 28.29
C PHE A 400 -16.13 23.08 28.06
N GLN A 401 -15.63 24.20 28.58
CA GLN A 401 -16.19 25.54 28.41
C GLN A 401 -15.18 26.43 27.68
N PRO A 402 -15.57 27.09 26.58
CA PRO A 402 -14.76 28.17 26.01
C PRO A 402 -14.56 29.30 27.04
N THR A 403 -13.31 29.70 27.29
CA THR A 403 -12.90 30.62 28.39
C THR A 403 -13.62 31.98 28.45
N GLY A 404 -13.49 32.84 27.43
CA GLY A 404 -14.10 34.18 27.35
C GLY A 404 -15.60 34.21 27.06
N GLY A 405 -16.36 33.19 27.48
CA GLY A 405 -17.77 32.99 27.13
C GLY A 405 -17.96 32.07 25.92
N GLY A 406 -19.19 31.58 25.77
CA GLY A 406 -19.57 30.52 24.83
C GLY A 406 -20.44 29.47 25.52
N GLU A 407 -20.96 28.51 24.77
CA GLU A 407 -21.73 27.40 25.34
C GLU A 407 -20.81 26.18 25.60
N PRO A 408 -20.99 25.45 26.72
CA PRO A 408 -20.18 24.28 27.02
C PRO A 408 -20.51 23.12 26.07
N PHE A 409 -19.56 22.20 25.93
CA PHE A 409 -19.74 20.96 25.17
C PHE A 409 -19.15 19.76 25.89
N LEU A 410 -19.73 18.59 25.65
CA LEU A 410 -19.25 17.30 26.12
C LEU A 410 -18.46 16.65 24.98
N ALA A 411 -17.22 16.26 25.24
CA ALA A 411 -16.37 15.54 24.29
C ALA A 411 -16.13 14.12 24.80
N ALA A 412 -16.29 13.13 23.92
CA ALA A 412 -16.03 11.72 24.23
C ALA A 412 -15.02 11.14 23.22
N VAL A 413 -13.87 10.69 23.71
CA VAL A 413 -12.85 10.03 22.90
C VAL A 413 -13.02 8.52 22.97
N VAL A 414 -13.05 7.88 21.79
CA VAL A 414 -13.38 6.45 21.67
C VAL A 414 -12.26 5.68 20.98
N HIS A 415 -12.08 4.42 21.38
CA HIS A 415 -11.31 3.43 20.63
C HIS A 415 -12.01 2.05 20.66
N PHE A 416 -12.92 1.82 19.72
CA PHE A 416 -13.71 0.57 19.65
C PHE A 416 -12.89 -0.64 19.21
N LYS A 417 -13.35 -1.85 19.53
CA LYS A 417 -12.62 -3.11 19.27
C LYS A 417 -12.16 -3.20 17.81
N SER A 418 -10.89 -3.53 17.60
CA SER A 418 -10.33 -3.67 16.25
C SER A 418 -11.00 -4.77 15.41
N LYS A 419 -11.00 -4.58 14.10
CA LYS A 419 -11.56 -5.51 13.10
C LYS A 419 -10.74 -6.80 12.92
N VAL A 420 -9.57 -6.89 13.55
CA VAL A 420 -8.64 -8.04 13.44
C VAL A 420 -8.80 -9.03 14.59
N GLY A 421 -8.26 -10.24 14.40
CA GLY A 421 -8.21 -11.30 15.42
C GLY A 421 -9.57 -11.96 15.62
N CYS A 422 -10.16 -12.46 14.54
CA CYS A 422 -11.48 -13.07 14.53
C CYS A 422 -11.59 -14.23 15.52
N PRO A 423 -12.68 -14.30 16.32
CA PRO A 423 -12.93 -15.48 17.15
C PRO A 423 -13.25 -16.69 16.25
N ARG A 424 -13.16 -17.91 16.81
CA ARG A 424 -13.54 -19.13 16.08
C ARG A 424 -15.04 -19.28 15.87
N SER A 425 -15.85 -18.65 16.72
CA SER A 425 -17.32 -18.69 16.71
C SER A 425 -17.88 -17.45 17.41
N GLY A 426 -19.16 -17.13 17.16
CA GLY A 426 -19.82 -15.94 17.71
C GLY A 426 -19.62 -14.73 16.80
N ASP A 427 -18.89 -13.73 17.29
CA ASP A 427 -18.64 -12.43 16.63
C ASP A 427 -17.52 -12.53 15.55
N VAL A 428 -17.72 -13.47 14.64
CA VAL A 428 -16.86 -13.73 13.47
C VAL A 428 -17.12 -12.72 12.36
N ASP A 429 -16.26 -12.68 11.34
CA ASP A 429 -16.53 -11.86 10.16
C ASP A 429 -17.79 -12.34 9.44
N ARG A 430 -18.77 -11.44 9.26
CA ARG A 430 -19.98 -11.66 8.46
C ARG A 430 -20.15 -10.58 7.40
N GLY A 431 -19.07 -9.84 7.11
CA GLY A 431 -19.01 -8.83 6.06
C GLY A 431 -18.51 -7.47 6.57
N GLU A 432 -18.93 -7.03 7.75
CA GLU A 432 -18.50 -5.74 8.33
C GLU A 432 -17.18 -5.86 9.13
N GLY A 433 -16.43 -6.96 8.99
CA GLY A 433 -15.21 -7.26 9.74
C GLY A 433 -15.46 -7.91 11.10
N CYS A 434 -14.43 -8.54 11.66
CA CYS A 434 -14.56 -9.25 12.95
C CYS A 434 -14.90 -8.29 14.10
N TRP A 435 -15.52 -8.85 15.15
CA TRP A 435 -15.92 -8.09 16.33
C TRP A 435 -16.98 -7.00 16.07
N ASN A 436 -17.78 -7.13 15.01
CA ASN A 436 -18.79 -6.12 14.67
C ASN A 436 -19.94 -6.09 15.67
N GLU A 437 -20.38 -7.24 16.18
CA GLU A 437 -21.44 -7.30 17.20
C GLU A 437 -20.99 -6.57 18.48
N ARG A 438 -19.73 -6.78 18.88
CA ARG A 438 -19.12 -6.06 19.99
C ARG A 438 -19.00 -4.57 19.72
N ARG A 439 -18.51 -4.15 18.54
CA ARG A 439 -18.42 -2.73 18.19
C ARG A 439 -19.80 -2.06 18.21
N LEU A 440 -20.85 -2.75 17.76
CA LEU A 440 -22.22 -2.24 17.84
C LEU A 440 -22.70 -2.13 19.29
N ALA A 441 -22.39 -3.12 20.14
CA ALA A 441 -22.72 -3.05 21.56
C ALA A 441 -21.97 -1.90 22.26
N GLN A 442 -20.70 -1.64 21.90
CA GLN A 442 -19.93 -0.47 22.35
C GLN A 442 -20.58 0.85 21.89
N ALA A 443 -21.09 0.91 20.66
CA ALA A 443 -21.81 2.09 20.18
C ALA A 443 -23.11 2.35 20.96
N ARG A 444 -23.82 1.29 21.38
CA ARG A 444 -25.03 1.37 22.21
C ARG A 444 -24.73 1.92 23.60
N ALA A 445 -23.80 1.30 24.31
CA ALA A 445 -23.39 1.72 25.64
C ALA A 445 -22.92 3.19 25.64
N LEU A 446 -22.03 3.54 24.69
CA LEU A 446 -21.55 4.90 24.53
C LEU A 446 -22.69 5.91 24.33
N ALA A 447 -23.64 5.62 23.43
CA ALA A 447 -24.74 6.54 23.13
C ALA A 447 -25.64 6.78 24.35
N ASP A 448 -25.89 5.75 25.16
CA ASP A 448 -26.68 5.84 26.39
C ASP A 448 -25.90 6.62 27.47
N PHE A 449 -24.62 6.30 27.66
CA PHE A 449 -23.75 6.96 28.63
C PHE A 449 -23.62 8.47 28.36
N VAL A 450 -23.28 8.88 27.14
CA VAL A 450 -23.09 10.30 26.81
C VAL A 450 -24.39 11.09 26.87
N ALA A 451 -25.54 10.48 26.57
CA ALA A 451 -26.85 11.11 26.73
C ALA A 451 -27.17 11.36 28.21
N GLU A 452 -26.92 10.37 29.08
CA GLU A 452 -27.08 10.52 30.53
C GLU A 452 -26.16 11.62 31.08
N GLN A 453 -24.87 11.62 30.70
CA GLN A 453 -23.93 12.63 31.18
C GLN A 453 -24.28 14.03 30.66
N ALA A 454 -24.72 14.16 29.41
CA ALA A 454 -25.18 15.42 28.84
C ALA A 454 -26.39 15.97 29.61
N GLU A 455 -27.38 15.13 29.93
CA GLU A 455 -28.55 15.52 30.72
C GLU A 455 -28.15 15.91 32.16
N ARG A 456 -27.36 15.07 32.84
CA ARG A 456 -26.91 15.30 34.22
C ARG A 456 -26.12 16.60 34.37
N LEU A 457 -25.30 16.95 33.38
CA LEU A 457 -24.48 18.17 33.38
C LEU A 457 -25.21 19.37 32.77
N GLY A 458 -26.39 19.17 32.17
CA GLY A 458 -27.13 20.23 31.47
C GLY A 458 -26.43 20.73 30.19
N ILE A 459 -25.56 19.91 29.59
CA ILE A 459 -24.77 20.26 28.42
C ILE A 459 -25.48 19.76 27.16
N LYS A 460 -25.83 20.65 26.25
CA LYS A 460 -26.61 20.30 25.05
C LYS A 460 -25.75 19.82 23.88
N GLN A 461 -24.47 20.14 23.89
CA GLN A 461 -23.58 19.91 22.75
C GLN A 461 -22.71 18.71 23.00
N LEU A 462 -22.67 17.81 22.03
CA LEU A 462 -21.95 16.54 22.13
C LEU A 462 -21.08 16.35 20.90
N LEU A 463 -19.81 16.04 21.14
CA LEU A 463 -18.83 15.59 20.15
C LEU A 463 -18.32 14.21 20.55
N LEU A 464 -18.45 13.24 19.65
CA LEU A 464 -17.75 11.96 19.76
C LEU A 464 -16.61 11.96 18.74
N LEU A 465 -15.41 11.56 19.15
CA LEU A 465 -14.24 11.59 18.27
C LEU A 465 -13.26 10.46 18.58
N GLY A 466 -12.41 10.10 17.62
CA GLY A 466 -11.44 9.02 17.77
C GLY A 466 -11.69 7.87 16.79
N ASP A 467 -11.15 6.70 17.12
CA ASP A 467 -11.13 5.51 16.27
C ASP A 467 -12.30 4.57 16.60
N PHE A 468 -13.33 4.57 15.74
CA PHE A 468 -14.50 3.71 15.90
C PHE A 468 -14.28 2.31 15.32
N ASN A 469 -13.12 2.05 14.71
CA ASN A 469 -12.76 0.80 14.04
C ASN A 469 -13.88 0.28 13.13
N SER A 470 -14.61 1.18 12.47
CA SER A 470 -15.79 0.85 11.67
C SER A 470 -15.90 1.82 10.50
N TYR A 471 -16.20 1.31 9.30
CA TYR A 471 -16.45 2.16 8.14
C TYR A 471 -17.84 2.81 8.22
N ALA A 472 -18.05 3.89 7.46
CA ALA A 472 -19.19 4.78 7.64
C ALA A 472 -20.55 4.12 7.44
N ALA A 473 -20.64 3.06 6.62
CA ALA A 473 -21.86 2.31 6.38
C ALA A 473 -22.02 1.08 7.29
N GLU A 474 -21.11 0.84 8.22
CA GLU A 474 -21.17 -0.32 9.14
C GLU A 474 -22.08 -0.05 10.34
N ALA A 475 -22.59 -1.12 10.95
CA ALA A 475 -23.60 -1.05 12.00
C ALA A 475 -23.28 -0.10 13.16
N PRO A 476 -22.03 0.00 13.68
CA PRO A 476 -21.72 0.90 14.80
C PRO A 476 -21.92 2.39 14.45
N ILE A 477 -21.49 2.83 13.25
CA ILE A 477 -21.64 4.22 12.83
C ILE A 477 -23.09 4.51 12.47
N ARG A 478 -23.75 3.62 11.73
CA ARG A 478 -25.18 3.76 11.41
C ARG A 478 -26.05 3.89 12.66
N TYR A 479 -25.78 3.09 13.69
CA TYR A 479 -26.50 3.18 14.96
C TYR A 479 -26.34 4.55 15.62
N LEU A 480 -25.12 5.11 15.65
CA LEU A 480 -24.88 6.43 16.21
C LEU A 480 -25.60 7.53 15.40
N GLU A 481 -25.63 7.41 14.07
CA GLU A 481 -26.40 8.30 13.20
C GLU A 481 -27.92 8.21 13.46
N GLU A 482 -28.46 7.00 13.66
CA GLU A 482 -29.87 6.77 14.04
C GLU A 482 -30.23 7.39 15.40
N ARG A 483 -29.24 7.59 16.28
CA ARG A 483 -29.40 8.30 17.57
C ARG A 483 -29.30 9.83 17.44
N GLY A 484 -29.21 10.37 16.22
CA GLY A 484 -29.22 11.80 15.96
C GLY A 484 -27.84 12.46 15.96
N LEU A 485 -26.77 11.66 15.92
CA LEU A 485 -25.42 12.15 15.64
C LEU A 485 -25.22 12.28 14.13
N VAL A 486 -24.37 13.21 13.72
CA VAL A 486 -24.02 13.42 12.31
C VAL A 486 -22.55 13.13 12.12
N ASN A 487 -22.23 12.27 11.16
CA ASN A 487 -20.86 12.09 10.68
C ASN A 487 -20.41 13.36 9.94
N LEU A 488 -19.62 14.19 10.62
CA LEU A 488 -19.19 15.47 10.09
C LEU A 488 -18.26 15.33 8.87
N ILE A 489 -17.44 14.29 8.82
CA ILE A 489 -16.58 13.99 7.66
C ILE A 489 -17.43 13.75 6.42
N ARG A 490 -18.46 12.90 6.53
CA ARG A 490 -19.35 12.59 5.41
C ARG A 490 -20.18 13.79 4.96
N HIS A 491 -20.55 14.65 5.90
CA HIS A 491 -21.41 15.81 5.62
C HIS A 491 -20.62 16.98 5.00
N GLU A 492 -19.39 17.23 5.44
CA GLU A 492 -18.62 18.43 5.06
C GLU A 492 -17.55 18.19 3.98
N LEU A 493 -17.06 16.96 3.82
CA LEU A 493 -16.00 16.65 2.86
C LEU A 493 -16.55 15.95 1.60
N PRO A 494 -15.96 16.19 0.42
CA PRO A 494 -16.31 15.43 -0.78
C PRO A 494 -15.85 13.98 -0.64
N ALA A 495 -16.52 13.05 -1.32
CA ALA A 495 -16.37 11.61 -1.13
C ALA A 495 -14.92 11.12 -1.24
N GLU A 496 -14.17 11.65 -2.19
CA GLU A 496 -12.76 11.32 -2.45
C GLU A 496 -11.80 11.74 -1.33
N ARG A 497 -12.26 12.57 -0.37
CA ARG A 497 -11.50 12.98 0.81
C ARG A 497 -11.98 12.29 2.10
N GLN A 498 -12.97 11.41 2.03
CA GLN A 498 -13.53 10.72 3.20
C GLN A 498 -12.76 9.44 3.49
N TYR A 499 -11.51 9.57 3.95
CA TYR A 499 -10.71 8.43 4.41
C TYR A 499 -9.67 8.83 5.45
N THR A 500 -9.42 7.94 6.40
CA THR A 500 -8.37 8.08 7.43
C THR A 500 -7.42 6.88 7.45
N TYR A 501 -7.72 5.85 6.65
CA TYR A 501 -7.01 4.58 6.62
C TYR A 501 -7.05 3.95 5.23
N VAL A 502 -6.02 3.17 4.87
CA VAL A 502 -5.98 2.37 3.64
C VAL A 502 -5.77 0.90 4.00
N PHE A 503 -6.73 0.05 3.63
CA PHE A 503 -6.68 -1.39 3.88
C PHE A 503 -6.81 -2.17 2.57
N ARG A 504 -5.84 -3.04 2.27
CA ARG A 504 -5.82 -3.89 1.05
C ARG A 504 -6.06 -3.10 -0.25
N GLY A 505 -5.51 -1.89 -0.34
CA GLY A 505 -5.66 -1.01 -1.49
C GLY A 505 -6.92 -0.13 -1.48
N ALA A 506 -7.85 -0.34 -0.53
CA ALA A 506 -9.06 0.46 -0.43
C ALA A 506 -8.97 1.51 0.68
N SER A 507 -9.38 2.73 0.37
CA SER A 507 -9.44 3.86 1.31
C SER A 507 -10.79 3.88 2.03
N GLY A 508 -10.78 4.13 3.34
CA GLY A 508 -12.00 4.24 4.15
C GLY A 508 -11.77 5.02 5.44
N THR A 509 -12.86 5.28 6.17
CA THR A 509 -12.83 6.02 7.44
C THR A 509 -12.88 5.07 8.64
N LEU A 510 -11.91 5.15 9.54
CA LEU A 510 -12.01 4.53 10.88
C LEU A 510 -12.14 5.59 11.97
N ASP A 511 -11.63 6.78 11.70
CA ASP A 511 -11.59 7.90 12.64
C ASP A 511 -12.62 8.95 12.25
N TYR A 512 -13.33 9.47 13.24
CA TYR A 512 -14.47 10.36 13.02
C TYR A 512 -14.48 11.53 13.98
N VAL A 513 -15.22 12.57 13.58
CA VAL A 513 -15.89 13.49 14.49
C VAL A 513 -17.38 13.38 14.23
N LEU A 514 -18.13 12.92 15.22
CA LEU A 514 -19.60 12.84 15.20
C LEU A 514 -20.16 13.94 16.11
N ALA A 515 -21.16 14.68 15.64
CA ALA A 515 -21.76 15.76 16.41
C ALA A 515 -23.28 15.64 16.48
N ASN A 516 -23.87 15.96 17.62
CA ASN A 516 -25.32 16.13 17.70
C ASN A 516 -25.77 17.45 17.07
N ALA A 517 -27.08 17.64 16.88
CA ALA A 517 -27.60 18.81 16.17
C ALA A 517 -27.14 20.18 16.74
N PRO A 518 -27.14 20.43 18.07
CA PRO A 518 -26.60 21.67 18.62
C PRO A 518 -25.10 21.89 18.36
N ALA A 519 -24.27 20.86 18.50
CA ALA A 519 -22.84 20.96 18.20
C ALA A 519 -22.59 21.22 16.70
N ARG A 520 -23.36 20.55 15.82
CA ARG A 520 -23.27 20.73 14.37
C ARG A 520 -23.53 22.17 13.92
N GLN A 521 -24.44 22.88 14.58
CA GLN A 521 -24.74 24.29 14.26
C GLN A 521 -23.55 25.23 14.47
N ARG A 522 -22.52 24.80 15.21
CA ARG A 522 -21.29 25.56 15.44
C ARG A 522 -20.17 25.18 14.47
N VAL A 523 -20.34 24.16 13.63
CA VAL A 523 -19.28 23.68 12.73
C VAL A 523 -19.02 24.73 11.65
N GLU A 524 -17.80 25.21 11.58
CA GLU A 524 -17.30 26.11 10.54
C GLU A 524 -16.55 25.33 9.45
N SER A 525 -15.73 24.35 9.86
CA SER A 525 -15.05 23.44 8.94
C SER A 525 -14.70 22.11 9.59
N VAL A 526 -14.50 21.10 8.76
CA VAL A 526 -14.02 19.76 9.14
C VAL A 526 -12.86 19.41 8.23
N GLY A 527 -11.89 18.65 8.73
CA GLY A 527 -10.80 18.20 7.91
C GLY A 527 -10.18 16.90 8.37
N ILE A 528 -9.47 16.28 7.44
CA ILE A 528 -8.57 15.16 7.66
C ILE A 528 -7.20 15.63 7.17
N TRP A 529 -6.16 15.41 7.97
CA TRP A 529 -4.79 15.72 7.56
C TRP A 529 -4.09 14.44 7.12
N ASN A 530 -4.05 14.18 5.80
CA ASN A 530 -3.57 12.92 5.23
C ASN A 530 -2.03 12.78 5.24
N ILE A 531 -1.46 12.61 6.43
CA ILE A 531 -0.03 12.49 6.71
C ILE A 531 0.44 11.04 6.91
N ASN A 532 -0.47 10.09 7.07
CA ASN A 532 -0.20 8.73 7.53
C ASN A 532 -0.71 7.64 6.57
N ALA A 533 -2.01 7.65 6.23
CA ALA A 533 -2.65 6.52 5.54
C ALA A 533 -2.09 6.26 4.12
N ASP A 534 -1.61 7.32 3.47
CA ASP A 534 -1.02 7.23 2.13
C ASP A 534 0.46 6.83 2.13
N GLU A 535 1.14 6.84 3.29
CA GLU A 535 2.56 6.48 3.40
C GLU A 535 2.75 4.98 3.65
N PRO A 536 3.76 4.35 3.04
CA PRO A 536 3.99 2.92 3.19
C PRO A 536 4.42 2.54 4.62
N PRO A 537 4.01 1.36 5.13
CA PRO A 537 4.28 0.93 6.51
C PRO A 537 5.76 0.83 6.86
N TYR A 538 6.65 0.51 5.91
CA TYR A 538 8.07 0.37 6.19
C TYR A 538 8.73 1.69 6.63
N LEU A 539 8.08 2.83 6.39
CA LEU A 539 8.54 4.13 6.86
C LEU A 539 8.27 4.36 8.34
N ALA A 540 7.47 3.54 9.03
CA ALA A 540 7.13 3.69 10.45
C ALA A 540 8.36 3.61 11.38
N TYR A 541 8.19 4.04 12.64
CA TYR A 541 9.30 4.34 13.57
C TYR A 541 10.11 3.11 14.03
N ASP A 542 9.53 1.92 14.07
CA ASP A 542 10.12 0.69 14.65
C ASP A 542 10.74 -0.26 13.61
N ARG A 543 10.48 -0.09 12.31
CA ARG A 543 10.47 -1.22 11.38
C ARG A 543 11.86 -1.54 10.81
N ARG A 544 12.15 -2.84 10.66
CA ARG A 544 13.46 -3.42 10.24
C ARG A 544 13.89 -3.07 8.80
N GLY A 545 13.26 -2.09 8.15
CA GLY A 545 13.59 -1.58 6.81
C GLY A 545 14.27 -0.20 6.83
N GLY A 546 14.77 0.25 7.98
CA GLY A 546 15.47 1.53 8.12
C GLY A 546 14.50 2.67 8.37
N ALA A 547 14.36 3.07 9.63
CA ALA A 547 13.72 4.32 9.96
C ALA A 547 14.50 5.45 9.25
N ARG A 548 13.89 6.03 8.21
CA ARG A 548 14.57 7.05 7.41
C ARG A 548 14.77 8.29 8.26
N ALA A 549 16.04 8.68 8.42
CA ALA A 549 16.42 9.92 9.12
C ALA A 549 15.71 11.14 8.51
N GLU A 550 15.42 11.08 7.22
CA GLU A 550 14.69 12.10 6.44
C GLU A 550 13.28 12.40 6.95
N LEU A 551 12.64 11.46 7.65
CA LEU A 551 11.31 11.69 8.24
C LEU A 551 11.37 12.25 9.67
N GLN A 552 12.55 12.31 10.29
CA GLN A 552 12.67 12.87 11.63
C GLN A 552 12.36 14.37 11.61
N GLY A 553 11.51 14.80 12.56
CA GLY A 553 11.01 16.17 12.58
C GLY A 553 9.87 16.46 11.58
N SER A 554 9.38 15.45 10.86
CA SER A 554 8.22 15.57 9.98
C SER A 554 6.99 14.84 10.56
N PRO A 555 5.75 15.27 10.22
CA PRO A 555 4.54 14.62 10.72
C PRO A 555 4.22 13.29 10.00
N PHE A 556 4.92 12.98 8.90
CA PHE A 556 4.52 11.88 8.02
C PHE A 556 4.82 10.51 8.60
N ARG A 557 3.85 9.59 8.47
CA ARG A 557 3.92 8.24 9.03
C ARG A 557 4.29 8.27 10.52
N SER A 558 3.65 9.17 11.26
CA SER A 558 3.67 9.21 12.73
C SER A 558 2.69 8.21 13.34
N SER A 559 1.68 7.82 12.56
CA SER A 559 0.69 6.79 12.86
C SER A 559 0.37 6.00 11.57
N ASP A 560 -0.46 4.96 11.67
CA ASP A 560 -1.17 4.33 10.58
C ASP A 560 -2.53 4.96 10.24
N HIS A 561 -3.02 5.89 11.07
CA HIS A 561 -4.26 6.61 10.85
C HIS A 561 -4.02 8.11 10.63
N ASP A 562 -4.79 8.73 9.75
CA ASP A 562 -4.79 10.18 9.59
C ASP A 562 -5.60 10.87 10.70
N PRO A 563 -5.08 11.94 11.33
CA PRO A 563 -5.84 12.70 12.32
C PRO A 563 -6.99 13.47 11.66
N VAL A 564 -8.07 13.62 12.42
CA VAL A 564 -9.30 14.33 12.02
C VAL A 564 -9.53 15.53 12.93
N TYR A 565 -10.10 16.61 12.40
CA TYR A 565 -10.41 17.81 13.18
C TYR A 565 -11.71 18.47 12.75
N VAL A 566 -12.29 19.23 13.68
CA VAL A 566 -13.42 20.13 13.46
C VAL A 566 -13.11 21.49 14.05
N ASP A 567 -13.49 22.53 13.33
CA ASP A 567 -13.45 23.91 13.75
C ASP A 567 -14.85 24.36 14.14
N LEU A 568 -14.98 24.88 15.37
CA LEU A 568 -16.24 25.22 16.00
C LEU A 568 -16.27 26.69 16.37
N LYS A 569 -17.31 27.40 15.98
CA LYS A 569 -17.58 28.74 16.50
C LYS A 569 -17.72 28.73 18.02
N ARG A 570 -17.19 29.75 18.70
CA ARG A 570 -17.16 29.89 20.17
C ARG A 570 -18.53 29.86 20.86
#